data_AF-A0A635RBP4-F1
#
_entry.id   AF-A0A635RBP4-F1
#
_cell.length_a   1.000
_cell.length_b   1.000
_cell.length_c   1.000
_cell.angle_alpha   90.00
_cell.angle_beta   90.00
_cell.angle_gamma   90.00
#
_symmetry.space_group_name_H-M   'P 1'
#
loop_
_entity.id
_entity.type
_entity.pdbx_description
1 polymer ?
#
loop_
_entity_poly.entity_id
_entity_poly.type
_entity_poly.pdbx_seq_one_letter_code
_entity_poly.pdbx_strand_id
1 'polypeptide(L)'
;MKNDLHLAYTTTFNHPLHISSPDSVRHHLADDVRLIAMIPGEWPKVRGRHIANRDNFTVENTFKIRDMVGESIVVFTGDNSQRGKLIDGKYFFSDGVLNNTVDLELMFTPFEELDAKPMARRWWSPDYLGAFPNYYALVEKDTKEYFDTEPYIDIEGYQELGITHLADLMAYSYKFEWIRERSVWKAITDEHVITKRIRKPWMQHMVQVRFGQSPATEADISKLVSFLLSKVKLTDEEAEAVKPMLDRVVTLEDLKRMNSRYNELNRLLEAYNSPLILKPGVNFDEDPLFAIDYI
;
A
#
# COMPACT_ATOMS: atom_id res chain seq x y z
N MET A 1 -1.74 14.40 22.73
CA MET A 1 -1.80 13.42 21.62
C MET A 1 -0.70 13.79 20.65
N LYS A 2 0.32 12.94 20.47
CA LYS A 2 1.28 13.16 19.38
C LYS A 2 0.50 13.02 18.07
N ASN A 3 0.74 14.00 17.21
CA ASN A 3 0.00 14.15 15.99
C ASN A 3 0.61 13.24 14.91
N ASP A 4 -0.05 12.11 14.69
CA ASP A 4 0.31 11.06 13.74
C ASP A 4 0.15 11.47 12.26
N LEU A 5 0.09 12.77 11.94
CA LEU A 5 -0.01 13.28 10.56
C LEU A 5 1.15 12.81 9.65
N HIS A 6 2.29 12.46 10.24
CA HIS A 6 3.47 11.91 9.55
C HIS A 6 3.44 10.38 9.40
N LEU A 7 2.42 9.69 9.96
CA LEU A 7 2.27 8.23 9.87
C LEU A 7 1.62 7.76 8.58
N ALA A 8 1.17 8.68 7.72
CA ALA A 8 1.02 8.25 6.36
C ALA A 8 2.43 8.06 5.78
N TYR A 9 2.73 6.79 5.69
CA TYR A 9 3.76 6.11 4.97
C TYR A 9 4.49 6.96 3.90
N THR A 10 5.75 7.26 4.15
CA THR A 10 6.81 7.42 3.13
C THR A 10 7.13 6.08 2.46
N THR A 11 6.10 5.30 2.13
CA THR A 11 6.24 4.03 1.42
C THR A 11 6.00 4.27 -0.05
N THR A 12 6.62 3.43 -0.86
CA THR A 12 6.48 3.37 -2.30
C THR A 12 5.02 3.46 -2.77
N PHE A 13 4.84 4.21 -3.87
CA PHE A 13 3.64 4.90 -4.36
C PHE A 13 2.33 4.10 -4.57
N ASN A 14 2.28 2.79 -4.28
CA ASN A 14 1.30 1.90 -4.93
C ASN A 14 0.54 0.88 -4.05
N HIS A 15 0.71 0.86 -2.73
CA HIS A 15 -0.14 -0.02 -1.91
C HIS A 15 -1.51 0.65 -1.66
N PRO A 16 -2.62 -0.10 -1.65
CA PRO A 16 -3.92 0.46 -1.32
C PRO A 16 -3.98 1.01 0.10
N LEU A 17 -4.50 2.23 0.27
CA LEU A 17 -4.53 2.91 1.57
C LEU A 17 -5.36 2.17 2.61
N HIS A 18 -6.42 1.48 2.19
CA HIS A 18 -7.25 0.68 3.10
C HIS A 18 -6.54 -0.57 3.65
N ILE A 19 -5.36 -0.94 3.14
CA ILE A 19 -4.49 -1.97 3.73
C ILE A 19 -3.17 -1.41 4.30
N SER A 20 -3.06 -0.09 4.42
CA SER A 20 -1.80 0.55 4.83
C SER A 20 -1.57 0.48 6.35
N SER A 21 -2.63 0.70 7.13
CA SER A 21 -2.58 0.83 8.59
C SER A 21 -3.44 -0.21 9.30
N PRO A 22 -3.15 -0.53 10.58
CA PRO A 22 -3.92 -1.51 11.33
C PRO A 22 -5.41 -1.18 11.41
N ASP A 23 -5.74 0.10 11.65
CA ASP A 23 -7.13 0.55 11.70
C ASP A 23 -7.83 0.45 10.35
N SER A 24 -7.12 0.74 9.25
CA SER A 24 -7.68 0.63 7.90
C SER A 24 -7.91 -0.83 7.52
N VAL A 25 -6.94 -1.72 7.79
CA VAL A 25 -7.08 -3.16 7.55
C VAL A 25 -8.25 -3.72 8.35
N ARG A 26 -8.40 -3.33 9.62
CA ARG A 26 -9.51 -3.76 10.47
C ARG A 26 -10.87 -3.43 9.83
N HIS A 27 -11.06 -2.17 9.44
CA HIS A 27 -12.31 -1.73 8.79
C HIS A 27 -12.50 -2.33 7.39
N HIS A 28 -11.41 -2.61 6.68
CA HIS A 28 -11.48 -3.30 5.39
C HIS A 28 -11.94 -4.74 5.52
N LEU A 29 -11.39 -5.50 6.48
CA LEU A 29 -11.79 -6.87 6.75
C LEU A 29 -13.22 -6.97 7.30
N ALA A 30 -13.71 -5.93 7.98
CA ALA A 30 -15.08 -5.83 8.47
C ALA A 30 -16.11 -5.43 7.38
N ASP A 31 -15.65 -5.11 6.16
CA ASP A 31 -16.47 -4.53 5.08
C ASP A 31 -17.10 -3.15 5.42
N ASP A 32 -16.54 -2.44 6.41
CA ASP A 32 -16.93 -1.06 6.73
C ASP A 32 -16.38 -0.08 5.67
N VAL A 33 -15.17 -0.36 5.14
CA VAL A 33 -14.50 0.46 4.13
C VAL A 33 -13.81 -0.44 3.10
N ARG A 34 -14.25 -0.37 1.84
CA ARG A 34 -13.69 -1.20 0.77
C ARG A 34 -12.49 -0.56 0.08
N LEU A 35 -12.56 0.75 -0.18
CA LEU A 35 -11.55 1.47 -0.95
C LEU A 35 -11.32 2.86 -0.36
N ILE A 36 -10.04 3.23 -0.24
CA ILE A 36 -9.62 4.61 -0.03
C ILE A 36 -8.66 4.95 -1.17
N ALA A 37 -9.14 5.75 -2.13
CA ALA A 37 -8.37 6.22 -3.27
C ALA A 37 -8.04 7.71 -3.10
N MET A 38 -6.74 8.03 -2.99
CA MET A 38 -6.23 9.39 -2.82
C MET A 38 -4.90 9.53 -3.56
N ILE A 39 -4.64 10.66 -4.23
CA ILE A 39 -3.36 10.88 -4.92
C ILE A 39 -2.17 10.74 -3.96
N PRO A 40 -1.00 10.23 -4.42
CA PRO A 40 0.14 10.00 -3.54
C PRO A 40 0.60 11.26 -2.80
N GLY A 41 0.48 12.44 -3.43
CA GLY A 41 0.81 13.73 -2.85
C GLY A 41 -0.24 14.34 -1.91
N GLU A 42 -1.44 13.76 -1.76
CA GLU A 42 -2.45 14.31 -0.85
C GLU A 42 -2.10 14.06 0.61
N TRP A 43 -2.08 15.12 1.40
CA TRP A 43 -1.86 15.07 2.84
C TRP A 43 -2.88 15.93 3.57
N PRO A 44 -3.37 15.46 4.74
CA PRO A 44 -3.09 14.14 5.33
C PRO A 44 -3.89 13.00 4.68
N LYS A 45 -3.42 11.77 4.85
CA LYS A 45 -4.14 10.59 4.35
C LYS A 45 -5.35 10.28 5.21
N VAL A 46 -6.45 9.98 4.53
CA VAL A 46 -7.65 9.37 5.11
C VAL A 46 -7.32 7.91 5.48
N ARG A 47 -7.90 7.45 6.59
CA ARG A 47 -7.75 6.08 7.11
C ARG A 47 -9.13 5.46 7.28
N GLY A 48 -9.18 4.13 7.45
CA GLY A 48 -10.44 3.41 7.62
C GLY A 48 -11.34 4.02 8.71
N ARG A 49 -10.78 4.37 9.87
CA ARG A 49 -11.55 4.97 10.99
C ARG A 49 -12.24 6.29 10.64
N HIS A 50 -11.67 7.09 9.72
CA HIS A 50 -12.25 8.38 9.34
C HIS A 50 -13.49 8.21 8.46
N ILE A 51 -13.63 7.07 7.78
CA ILE A 51 -14.78 6.75 6.92
C ILE A 51 -15.79 5.86 7.65
N ALA A 52 -15.30 4.90 8.45
CA ALA A 52 -16.16 3.94 9.15
C ALA A 52 -17.09 4.58 10.20
N ASN A 53 -16.70 5.73 10.78
CA ASN A 53 -17.55 6.48 11.70
C ASN A 53 -18.05 7.78 11.03
N ARG A 54 -19.37 7.90 10.88
CA ARG A 54 -20.02 9.08 10.28
C ARG A 54 -19.79 10.37 11.06
N ASP A 55 -19.50 10.30 12.36
CA ASP A 55 -19.19 11.49 13.16
C ASP A 55 -17.85 12.15 12.76
N ASN A 56 -17.01 11.45 11.98
CA ASN A 56 -15.72 11.94 11.54
C ASN A 56 -15.78 12.74 10.22
N PHE A 57 -16.95 12.86 9.59
CA PHE A 57 -17.10 13.63 8.36
C PHE A 57 -18.46 14.31 8.25
N THR A 58 -18.50 15.39 7.48
CA THR A 58 -19.74 16.10 7.14
C THR A 58 -20.15 15.76 5.72
N VAL A 59 -21.44 15.50 5.49
CA VAL A 59 -22.00 15.35 4.15
C VAL A 59 -22.44 16.73 3.65
N GLU A 60 -21.82 17.21 2.57
CA GLU A 60 -22.17 18.48 1.92
C GLU A 60 -23.30 18.30 0.90
N ASN A 61 -23.36 17.16 0.21
CA ASN A 61 -24.39 16.86 -0.79
C ASN A 61 -24.57 15.35 -0.97
N THR A 62 -25.76 14.94 -1.41
CA THR A 62 -26.06 13.55 -1.79
C THR A 62 -26.42 13.47 -3.27
N PHE A 63 -26.01 12.40 -3.93
CA PHE A 63 -26.28 12.14 -5.34
C PHE A 63 -26.44 10.63 -5.58
N LYS A 64 -26.78 10.26 -6.82
CA LYS A 64 -26.91 8.86 -7.23
C LYS A 64 -25.85 8.54 -8.27
N ILE A 65 -25.27 7.35 -8.14
CA ILE A 65 -24.51 6.69 -9.20
C ILE A 65 -25.21 5.37 -9.42
N ARG A 66 -25.94 5.24 -10.53
CA ARG A 66 -26.79 4.06 -10.77
C ARG A 66 -27.72 3.86 -9.56
N ASP A 67 -27.78 2.66 -9.00
CA ASP A 67 -28.59 2.36 -7.80
C ASP A 67 -27.91 2.77 -6.48
N MET A 68 -26.61 3.09 -6.50
CA MET A 68 -25.79 3.40 -5.33
C MET A 68 -26.01 4.83 -4.84
N VAL A 69 -25.87 5.02 -3.53
CA VAL A 69 -25.89 6.36 -2.91
C VAL A 69 -24.49 6.94 -2.93
N GLY A 70 -24.34 8.14 -3.47
CA GLY A 70 -23.10 8.92 -3.41
C GLY A 70 -23.23 10.09 -2.44
N GLU A 71 -22.21 10.33 -1.63
CA GLU A 71 -22.14 11.45 -0.70
C GLU A 71 -20.89 12.28 -1.01
N SER A 72 -21.05 13.58 -1.21
CA SER A 72 -19.92 14.52 -1.18
C SER A 72 -19.62 14.82 0.27
N ILE A 73 -18.40 14.48 0.71
CA ILE A 73 -18.04 14.55 2.13
C ILE A 73 -16.79 15.38 2.37
N VAL A 74 -16.74 15.96 3.57
CA VAL A 74 -15.54 16.59 4.13
C VAL A 74 -15.11 15.77 5.34
N VAL A 75 -13.98 15.09 5.21
CA VAL A 75 -13.39 14.25 6.26
C VAL A 75 -12.45 15.10 7.10
N PHE A 76 -12.67 15.13 8.42
CA PHE A 76 -11.78 15.82 9.33
C PHE A 76 -10.71 14.85 9.85
N THR A 77 -9.44 15.20 9.63
CA THR A 77 -8.30 14.30 9.90
C THR A 77 -7.44 14.75 11.09
N GLY A 78 -7.93 15.71 11.88
CA GLY A 78 -7.23 16.30 13.02
C GLY A 78 -6.92 17.77 12.77
N ASP A 79 -5.91 18.07 11.96
CA ASP A 79 -5.48 19.47 11.72
C ASP A 79 -5.92 20.01 10.35
N ASN A 80 -6.44 19.13 9.50
CA ASN A 80 -6.83 19.48 8.15
C ASN A 80 -8.07 18.68 7.72
N SER A 81 -8.69 19.12 6.63
CA SER A 81 -9.83 18.44 6.01
C SER A 81 -9.47 17.90 4.65
N GLN A 82 -10.01 16.73 4.31
CA GLN A 82 -9.97 16.17 2.96
C GLN A 82 -11.37 16.12 2.38
N ARG A 83 -11.53 16.59 1.14
CA ARG A 83 -12.79 16.53 0.42
C ARG A 83 -12.78 15.36 -0.56
N GLY A 84 -13.95 14.75 -0.75
CA GLY A 84 -14.10 13.63 -1.66
C GLY A 84 -15.53 13.18 -1.85
N LYS A 85 -15.67 12.01 -2.45
CA LYS A 85 -16.93 11.33 -2.71
C LYS A 85 -16.89 9.96 -2.04
N LEU A 86 -17.90 9.67 -1.22
CA LEU A 86 -18.11 8.39 -0.56
C LEU A 86 -19.28 7.69 -1.21
N ILE A 87 -19.02 6.54 -1.84
CA ILE A 87 -20.03 5.78 -2.57
C ILE A 87 -20.42 4.56 -1.74
N ASP A 88 -21.72 4.39 -1.53
CA ASP A 88 -22.36 3.34 -0.74
C ASP A 88 -21.78 3.21 0.69
N GLY A 89 -21.26 4.32 1.23
CA GLY A 89 -20.59 4.34 2.53
C GLY A 89 -19.23 3.61 2.57
N LYS A 90 -18.76 3.02 1.46
CA LYS A 90 -17.63 2.06 1.46
C LYS A 90 -16.46 2.45 0.57
N TYR A 91 -16.69 3.21 -0.50
CA TYR A 91 -15.67 3.57 -1.47
C TYR A 91 -15.40 5.07 -1.41
N PHE A 92 -14.28 5.46 -0.84
CA PHE A 92 -13.87 6.85 -0.76
C PHE A 92 -12.90 7.22 -1.89
N PHE A 93 -13.21 8.29 -2.61
CA PHE A 93 -12.34 8.91 -3.61
C PHE A 93 -12.12 10.38 -3.22
N SER A 94 -10.88 10.81 -3.04
CA SER A 94 -10.59 12.24 -2.85
C SER A 94 -10.92 13.06 -4.09
N ASP A 95 -11.22 14.34 -3.92
CA ASP A 95 -11.43 15.22 -5.08
C ASP A 95 -10.17 15.29 -5.96
N GLY A 96 -8.96 15.18 -5.39
CA GLY A 96 -7.72 15.14 -6.16
C GLY A 96 -7.57 13.90 -7.03
N VAL A 97 -8.01 12.72 -6.58
CA VAL A 97 -8.02 11.52 -7.42
C VAL A 97 -9.11 11.61 -8.49
N LEU A 98 -10.24 12.25 -8.16
CA LEU A 98 -11.37 12.42 -9.09
C LEU A 98 -11.06 13.33 -10.28
N ASN A 99 -10.11 14.26 -10.15
CA ASN A 99 -9.61 15.06 -11.27
C ASN A 99 -8.80 14.25 -12.31
N ASN A 100 -8.45 13.02 -11.96
CA ASN A 100 -7.51 12.16 -12.66
C ASN A 100 -8.11 10.76 -12.87
N THR A 101 -9.39 10.68 -13.20
CA THR A 101 -10.09 9.41 -13.38
C THR A 101 -11.22 9.57 -14.39
N VAL A 102 -11.65 8.43 -14.92
CA VAL A 102 -12.94 8.29 -15.58
C VAL A 102 -14.09 8.59 -14.61
N ASP A 103 -15.27 8.87 -15.18
CA ASP A 103 -16.48 9.13 -14.43
C ASP A 103 -16.78 8.02 -13.41
N LEU A 104 -17.30 8.41 -12.25
CA LEU A 104 -17.68 7.49 -11.19
C LEU A 104 -18.71 6.46 -11.67
N GLU A 105 -19.60 6.82 -12.59
CA GLU A 105 -20.53 5.87 -13.19
C GLU A 105 -19.81 4.72 -13.90
N LEU A 106 -18.74 5.02 -14.65
CA LEU A 106 -17.93 4.00 -15.33
C LEU A 106 -17.18 3.11 -14.33
N MET A 107 -16.73 3.67 -13.20
CA MET A 107 -16.02 2.94 -12.14
C MET A 107 -16.83 1.81 -11.50
N PHE A 108 -18.15 1.99 -11.45
CA PHE A 108 -19.11 1.05 -10.85
C PHE A 108 -19.94 0.30 -11.89
N THR A 109 -19.76 0.58 -13.19
CA THR A 109 -20.44 -0.18 -14.23
C THR A 109 -19.75 -1.54 -14.41
N PRO A 110 -20.50 -2.66 -14.40
CA PRO A 110 -19.93 -3.97 -14.64
C PRO A 110 -19.22 -4.05 -16.00
N PHE A 111 -18.06 -4.70 -16.05
CA PHE A 111 -17.29 -4.90 -17.29
C PHE A 111 -18.11 -5.61 -18.37
N GLU A 112 -19.00 -6.53 -17.96
CA GLU A 112 -19.89 -7.25 -18.85
C GLU A 112 -20.88 -6.33 -19.58
N GLU A 113 -21.45 -5.35 -18.86
CA GLU A 113 -22.38 -4.36 -19.41
C GLU A 113 -21.70 -3.43 -20.43
N LEU A 114 -20.42 -3.14 -20.21
CA LEU A 114 -19.60 -2.31 -21.10
C LEU A 114 -19.05 -3.06 -22.31
N ASP A 115 -19.27 -4.38 -22.38
CA ASP A 115 -18.59 -5.28 -23.32
C ASP A 115 -17.06 -5.08 -23.32
N ALA A 116 -16.50 -4.83 -22.13
CA ALA A 116 -15.10 -4.44 -21.94
C ALA A 116 -14.37 -5.39 -21.00
N LYS A 117 -13.04 -5.26 -20.96
CA LYS A 117 -12.17 -5.84 -19.93
C LYS A 117 -11.21 -4.79 -19.36
N PRO A 118 -10.79 -4.92 -18.09
CA PRO A 118 -9.76 -4.07 -17.52
C PRO A 118 -8.36 -4.54 -17.93
N MET A 119 -7.50 -3.59 -18.25
CA MET A 119 -6.04 -3.76 -18.30
C MET A 119 -5.39 -2.75 -17.36
N ALA A 120 -4.15 -3.00 -16.92
CA ALA A 120 -3.47 -2.14 -15.95
C ALA A 120 -2.01 -1.79 -16.28
N ARG A 121 -1.60 -0.56 -15.97
CA ARG A 121 -0.20 -0.10 -16.03
C ARG A 121 0.62 -0.74 -14.92
N ARG A 122 1.88 -1.03 -15.20
CA ARG A 122 2.86 -1.55 -14.22
C ARG A 122 3.62 -0.45 -13.45
N TRP A 123 3.62 0.78 -13.98
CA TRP A 123 4.62 1.84 -13.82
C TRP A 123 5.34 1.94 -12.45
N TRP A 124 4.62 1.92 -11.32
CA TRP A 124 5.19 2.33 -10.02
C TRP A 124 5.33 1.26 -8.95
N SER A 125 4.86 0.02 -9.17
CA SER A 125 5.15 -1.10 -8.26
C SER A 125 4.92 -2.45 -8.93
N PRO A 126 5.89 -3.36 -8.88
CA PRO A 126 5.68 -4.75 -9.29
C PRO A 126 4.84 -5.52 -8.26
N ASP A 127 4.67 -4.97 -7.06
CA ASP A 127 4.01 -5.70 -5.98
C ASP A 127 2.50 -5.64 -6.12
N TYR A 128 1.92 -4.49 -6.45
CA TYR A 128 0.47 -4.28 -6.48
C TYR A 128 0.04 -3.58 -7.78
N LEU A 129 -1.13 -3.99 -8.29
CA LEU A 129 -1.86 -3.25 -9.32
C LEU A 129 -2.17 -1.80 -8.89
N GLY A 130 -2.44 -1.59 -7.59
CA GLY A 130 -2.63 -0.29 -6.96
C GLY A 130 -4.10 0.16 -6.87
N ALA A 131 -4.34 1.20 -6.09
CA ALA A 131 -5.68 1.76 -5.85
C ALA A 131 -5.89 3.10 -6.58
N PHE A 132 -5.24 3.27 -7.74
CA PHE A 132 -5.28 4.49 -8.54
C PHE A 132 -6.04 4.28 -9.84
N PRO A 133 -7.09 5.07 -10.11
CA PRO A 133 -7.86 4.98 -11.34
C PRO A 133 -7.04 5.00 -12.62
N ASN A 134 -6.09 5.93 -12.73
CA ASN A 134 -5.24 6.11 -13.91
C ASN A 134 -4.34 4.92 -14.24
N TYR A 135 -4.21 3.95 -13.34
CA TYR A 135 -3.49 2.72 -13.67
C TYR A 135 -4.33 1.76 -14.47
N TYR A 136 -5.64 1.96 -14.57
CA TYR A 136 -6.54 1.05 -15.28
C TYR A 136 -7.05 1.67 -16.58
N ALA A 137 -7.28 0.82 -17.56
CA ALA A 137 -8.01 1.16 -18.78
C ALA A 137 -9.07 0.10 -19.03
N LEU A 138 -10.23 0.53 -19.49
CA LEU A 138 -11.26 -0.37 -20.01
C LEU A 138 -11.12 -0.41 -21.52
N VAL A 139 -10.92 -1.61 -22.04
CA VAL A 139 -10.71 -1.88 -23.46
C VAL A 139 -11.71 -2.91 -23.94
N GLU A 140 -11.94 -3.01 -25.25
CA GLU A 140 -12.79 -4.06 -25.82
C GLU A 140 -12.28 -5.45 -25.41
N LYS A 141 -13.20 -6.40 -25.16
CA LYS A 141 -12.86 -7.74 -24.64
C LYS A 141 -11.76 -8.47 -25.43
N ASP A 142 -11.75 -8.30 -26.74
CA ASP A 142 -10.79 -8.96 -27.64
C ASP A 142 -9.44 -8.23 -27.79
N THR A 143 -9.27 -7.09 -27.12
CA THR A 143 -8.04 -6.30 -27.15
C THR A 143 -6.89 -7.12 -26.57
N LYS A 144 -5.85 -7.42 -27.37
CA LYS A 144 -4.66 -8.15 -26.88
C LYS A 144 -3.57 -7.22 -26.37
N GLU A 145 -3.45 -6.07 -26.99
CA GLU A 145 -2.45 -5.06 -26.69
C GLU A 145 -3.13 -3.71 -26.63
N TYR A 146 -2.86 -2.96 -25.57
CA TYR A 146 -3.33 -1.59 -25.43
C TYR A 146 -2.17 -0.71 -24.99
N PHE A 147 -2.00 0.40 -25.69
CA PHE A 147 -0.92 1.34 -25.47
C PHE A 147 -1.48 2.76 -25.57
N ASP A 148 -1.14 3.59 -24.60
CA ASP A 148 -1.40 5.03 -24.63
C ASP A 148 -0.06 5.76 -24.57
N THR A 149 0.44 5.99 -23.35
CA THR A 149 1.82 6.42 -23.09
C THR A 149 2.75 5.24 -22.87
N GLU A 150 2.18 4.11 -22.43
CA GLU A 150 2.86 2.90 -22.01
C GLU A 150 1.96 1.67 -22.22
N PRO A 151 2.53 0.45 -22.26
CA PRO A 151 1.72 -0.76 -22.40
C PRO A 151 0.90 -0.99 -21.13
N TYR A 152 -0.40 -1.17 -21.34
CA TYR A 152 -1.28 -1.74 -20.33
C TYR A 152 -1.21 -3.26 -20.41
N ILE A 153 -1.28 -3.87 -19.25
CA ILE A 153 -1.05 -5.30 -19.08
C ILE A 153 -2.35 -6.00 -18.72
N ASP A 154 -2.57 -7.17 -19.31
CA ASP A 154 -3.72 -8.02 -19.03
C ASP A 154 -3.78 -8.46 -17.56
N ILE A 155 -5.01 -8.61 -17.08
CA ILE A 155 -5.34 -9.11 -15.75
C ILE A 155 -6.14 -10.41 -15.90
N GLU A 156 -5.63 -11.50 -15.35
CA GLU A 156 -6.21 -12.83 -15.40
C GLU A 156 -6.88 -13.20 -14.08
N GLY A 157 -8.05 -13.85 -14.16
CA GLY A 157 -8.73 -14.44 -13.00
C GLY A 157 -9.47 -13.46 -12.08
N TYR A 158 -9.62 -12.19 -12.47
CA TYR A 158 -10.41 -11.24 -11.67
C TYR A 158 -11.89 -11.66 -11.56
N GLN A 159 -12.43 -12.33 -12.59
CA GLN A 159 -13.79 -12.88 -12.58
C GLN A 159 -13.95 -14.00 -11.54
N GLU A 160 -12.91 -14.84 -11.34
CA GLU A 160 -12.91 -15.90 -10.33
C GLU A 160 -12.96 -15.34 -8.90
N LEU A 161 -12.46 -14.11 -8.73
CA LEU A 161 -12.55 -13.36 -7.47
C LEU A 161 -13.88 -12.62 -7.29
N GLY A 162 -14.81 -12.73 -8.25
CA GLY A 162 -16.08 -12.01 -8.24
C GLY A 162 -15.95 -10.51 -8.51
N ILE A 163 -14.81 -10.05 -9.03
CA ILE A 163 -14.57 -8.64 -9.32
C ILE A 163 -15.23 -8.31 -10.67
N THR A 164 -16.19 -7.39 -10.64
CA THR A 164 -17.02 -7.07 -11.82
C THR A 164 -16.84 -5.65 -12.33
N HIS A 165 -16.24 -4.75 -11.57
CA HIS A 165 -16.04 -3.35 -11.95
C HIS A 165 -14.71 -2.79 -11.43
N LEU A 166 -14.30 -1.61 -11.92
CA LEU A 166 -12.99 -1.02 -11.63
C LEU A 166 -12.79 -0.72 -10.14
N ALA A 167 -13.81 -0.19 -9.46
CA ALA A 167 -13.68 0.15 -8.04
C ALA A 167 -13.35 -1.07 -7.16
N ASP A 168 -13.89 -2.25 -7.48
CA ASP A 168 -13.56 -3.50 -6.79
C ASP A 168 -12.16 -4.01 -7.17
N LEU A 169 -11.77 -3.86 -8.43
CA LEU A 169 -10.42 -4.21 -8.87
C LEU A 169 -9.36 -3.38 -8.13
N MET A 170 -9.62 -2.08 -7.92
CA MET A 170 -8.80 -1.18 -7.12
C MET A 170 -8.81 -1.57 -5.63
N ALA A 171 -9.98 -1.88 -5.08
CA ALA A 171 -10.14 -2.31 -3.68
C ALA A 171 -9.34 -3.59 -3.41
N TYR A 172 -9.39 -4.55 -4.34
CA TYR A 172 -8.77 -5.86 -4.20
C TYR A 172 -7.49 -6.02 -5.01
N SER A 173 -6.82 -4.91 -5.34
CA SER A 173 -5.59 -4.90 -6.13
C SER A 173 -4.47 -5.75 -5.49
N TYR A 174 -4.54 -5.99 -4.18
CA TYR A 174 -3.64 -6.86 -3.43
C TYR A 174 -3.91 -8.35 -3.62
N LYS A 175 -4.96 -8.75 -4.34
CA LYS A 175 -5.23 -10.14 -4.72
C LYS A 175 -4.63 -10.54 -6.07
N PHE A 176 -3.77 -9.69 -6.65
CA PHE A 176 -3.11 -9.97 -7.93
C PHE A 176 -1.60 -9.96 -7.78
N GLU A 177 -0.92 -10.90 -8.43
CA GLU A 177 0.53 -10.96 -8.51
C GLU A 177 1.02 -10.73 -9.94
N TRP A 178 2.22 -10.17 -10.05
CA TRP A 178 2.89 -9.98 -11.32
C TRP A 178 3.62 -11.25 -11.77
N ILE A 179 3.20 -11.85 -12.88
CA ILE A 179 3.89 -12.98 -13.49
C ILE A 179 4.82 -12.45 -14.59
N ARG A 180 6.09 -12.25 -14.22
CA ARG A 180 7.09 -11.59 -15.07
C ARG A 180 7.31 -12.29 -16.41
N GLU A 181 7.36 -13.62 -16.40
CA GLU A 181 7.66 -14.45 -17.56
C GLU A 181 6.57 -14.34 -18.63
N ARG A 182 5.33 -14.14 -18.20
CA ARG A 182 4.15 -14.03 -19.07
C ARG A 182 3.73 -12.59 -19.32
N SER A 183 4.29 -11.65 -18.57
CA SER A 183 3.87 -10.25 -18.55
C SER A 183 2.36 -10.10 -18.32
N VAL A 184 1.83 -10.71 -17.25
CA VAL A 184 0.41 -10.63 -16.87
C VAL A 184 0.26 -10.42 -15.36
N TRP A 185 -0.81 -9.76 -14.96
CA TRP A 185 -1.29 -9.79 -13.58
C TRP A 185 -2.21 -10.99 -13.39
N LYS A 186 -1.91 -11.86 -12.43
CA LYS A 186 -2.70 -13.07 -12.19
C LYS A 186 -3.36 -13.01 -10.82
N ALA A 187 -4.64 -13.38 -10.76
CA ALA A 187 -5.36 -13.54 -9.51
C ALA A 187 -4.69 -14.58 -8.60
N ILE A 188 -4.61 -14.24 -7.32
CA ILE A 188 -4.13 -15.07 -6.22
C ILE A 188 -5.37 -15.62 -5.52
N THR A 189 -5.42 -16.95 -5.37
CA THR A 189 -6.49 -17.64 -4.64
C THR A 189 -6.01 -18.23 -3.30
N ASP A 190 -4.70 -18.28 -3.08
CA ASP A 190 -4.11 -18.71 -1.81
C ASP A 190 -4.32 -17.65 -0.72
N GLU A 191 -5.13 -17.99 0.29
CA GLU A 191 -5.49 -17.09 1.40
C GLU A 191 -4.28 -16.66 2.23
N HIS A 192 -3.25 -17.50 2.34
CA HIS A 192 -2.04 -17.17 3.08
C HIS A 192 -1.18 -16.16 2.31
N VAL A 193 -1.05 -16.33 0.99
CA VAL A 193 -0.37 -15.35 0.13
C VAL A 193 -1.11 -14.01 0.16
N ILE A 194 -2.45 -14.01 0.06
CA ILE A 194 -3.27 -12.80 0.19
C ILE A 194 -3.03 -12.13 1.55
N THR A 195 -3.04 -12.91 2.64
CA THR A 195 -2.78 -12.40 4.00
C THR A 195 -1.41 -11.72 4.09
N LYS A 196 -0.36 -12.32 3.53
CA LYS A 196 0.97 -11.70 3.49
C LYS A 196 0.96 -10.38 2.73
N ARG A 197 0.16 -10.26 1.66
CA ARG A 197 0.03 -9.01 0.90
C ARG A 197 -0.73 -7.93 1.68
N ILE A 198 -1.71 -8.29 2.50
CA ILE A 198 -2.36 -7.36 3.45
C ILE A 198 -1.37 -6.90 4.54
N ARG A 199 -0.53 -7.80 5.05
CA ARG A 199 0.48 -7.51 6.09
C ARG A 199 1.64 -6.65 5.59
N LYS A 200 2.00 -6.76 4.31
CA LYS A 200 3.25 -6.22 3.76
C LYS A 200 3.41 -4.70 3.95
N PRO A 201 2.41 -3.83 3.72
CA PRO A 201 2.55 -2.39 3.97
C PRO A 201 2.90 -2.07 5.42
N TRP A 202 2.22 -2.72 6.37
CA TRP A 202 2.48 -2.55 7.79
C TRP A 202 3.85 -3.10 8.20
N MET A 203 4.24 -4.26 7.68
CA MET A 203 5.59 -4.80 7.88
C MET A 203 6.67 -3.84 7.38
N GLN A 204 6.50 -3.30 6.17
CA GLN A 204 7.44 -2.32 5.59
C GLN A 204 7.53 -1.06 6.46
N HIS A 205 6.40 -0.57 6.97
CA HIS A 205 6.37 0.54 7.90
C HIS A 205 7.12 0.25 9.20
N MET A 206 6.86 -0.89 9.83
CA MET A 206 7.54 -1.28 11.08
C MET A 206 9.04 -1.40 10.89
N VAL A 207 9.48 -1.96 9.75
CA VAL A 207 10.90 -1.98 9.38
C VAL A 207 11.44 -0.56 9.21
N GLN A 208 10.75 0.32 8.48
CA GLN A 208 11.17 1.71 8.27
C GLN A 208 11.27 2.51 9.58
N VAL A 209 10.33 2.37 10.51
CA VAL A 209 10.33 3.12 11.77
C VAL A 209 11.38 2.60 12.73
N ARG A 210 11.57 1.27 12.82
CA ARG A 210 12.54 0.66 13.74
C ARG A 210 13.98 0.75 13.23
N PHE A 211 14.18 0.80 11.90
CA PHE A 211 15.51 0.69 11.28
C PHE A 211 15.92 1.87 10.39
N GLY A 212 14.99 2.78 10.06
CA GLY A 212 15.21 3.89 9.13
C GLY A 212 14.85 3.55 7.68
N GLN A 213 14.60 4.58 6.88
CA GLN A 213 14.20 4.48 5.46
C GLN A 213 15.39 4.28 4.49
N SER A 214 16.59 4.48 5.02
CA SER A 214 17.93 4.52 4.42
C SER A 214 18.88 4.62 5.63
N PRO A 215 20.21 4.38 5.56
CA PRO A 215 21.10 4.68 6.67
C PRO A 215 20.83 6.09 7.22
N ALA A 216 20.14 6.16 8.37
CA ALA A 216 19.52 7.37 8.88
C ALA A 216 20.46 8.16 9.81
N THR A 217 21.62 7.58 10.09
CA THR A 217 22.67 8.15 10.90
C THR A 217 23.98 8.08 10.14
N GLU A 218 24.88 9.02 10.38
CA GLU A 218 26.26 8.93 9.88
C GLU A 218 26.89 7.57 10.23
N ALA A 219 26.50 6.98 11.37
CA ALA A 219 26.96 5.64 11.77
C ALA A 219 26.47 4.51 10.86
N ASP A 220 25.26 4.58 10.30
CA ASP A 220 24.74 3.57 9.36
C ASP A 220 25.34 3.79 7.96
N ILE A 221 25.58 5.05 7.55
CA ILE A 221 26.27 5.38 6.29
C ILE A 221 27.72 4.89 6.35
N SER A 222 28.45 5.20 7.43
CA SER A 222 29.82 4.71 7.62
C SER A 222 29.89 3.19 7.59
N LYS A 223 28.91 2.46 8.16
CA LYS A 223 28.90 0.99 8.11
C LYS A 223 28.72 0.45 6.69
N LEU A 224 27.81 1.04 5.92
CA LEU A 224 27.59 0.66 4.52
C LEU A 224 28.84 0.97 3.67
N VAL A 225 29.44 2.14 3.86
CA VAL A 225 30.66 2.57 3.16
C VAL A 225 31.83 1.67 3.54
N SER A 226 32.07 1.37 4.82
CA SER A 226 33.13 0.44 5.26
C SER A 226 32.92 -0.98 4.71
N PHE A 227 31.67 -1.46 4.63
CA PHE A 227 31.36 -2.75 4.00
C PHE A 227 31.69 -2.72 2.50
N LEU A 228 31.31 -1.67 1.77
CA LEU A 228 31.60 -1.54 0.34
C LEU A 228 33.10 -1.40 0.06
N LEU A 229 33.83 -0.65 0.89
CA LEU A 229 35.28 -0.50 0.81
C LEU A 229 36.02 -1.84 1.03
N SER A 230 35.44 -2.76 1.82
CA SER A 230 35.99 -4.13 1.96
C SER A 230 35.86 -5.00 0.71
N LYS A 231 35.08 -4.57 -0.29
CA LYS A 231 34.83 -5.32 -1.54
C LYS A 231 35.65 -4.82 -2.73
N VAL A 232 36.46 -3.77 -2.54
CA VAL A 232 37.28 -3.15 -3.59
C VAL A 232 38.74 -3.12 -3.17
N LYS A 233 39.66 -3.23 -4.14
CA LYS A 233 41.09 -2.97 -3.89
C LYS A 233 41.30 -1.46 -3.95
N LEU A 234 41.73 -0.87 -2.85
CA LEU A 234 42.11 0.53 -2.76
C LEU A 234 43.60 0.69 -3.11
N THR A 235 43.95 1.83 -3.69
CA THR A 235 45.33 2.31 -3.76
C THR A 235 45.80 2.78 -2.39
N ASP A 236 47.12 2.96 -2.22
CA ASP A 236 47.70 3.37 -0.93
C ASP A 236 47.20 4.75 -0.48
N GLU A 237 46.96 5.67 -1.42
CA GLU A 237 46.46 7.01 -1.16
C GLU A 237 44.97 7.00 -0.74
N GLU A 238 44.15 6.15 -1.39
CA GLU A 238 42.74 5.93 -1.04
C GLU A 238 42.60 5.24 0.32
N ALA A 239 43.47 4.29 0.64
CA ALA A 239 43.47 3.57 1.91
C ALA A 239 43.77 4.49 3.10
N GLU A 240 44.73 5.42 2.97
CA GLU A 240 45.04 6.40 4.01
C GLU A 240 43.90 7.42 4.18
N ALA A 241 43.23 7.81 3.09
CA ALA A 241 42.10 8.73 3.12
C ALA A 241 40.86 8.16 3.85
N VAL A 242 40.62 6.84 3.78
CA VAL A 242 39.47 6.17 4.42
C VAL A 242 39.79 5.57 5.80
N LYS A 243 41.05 5.61 6.23
CA LYS A 243 41.55 5.04 7.49
C LYS A 243 40.76 5.49 8.74
N PRO A 244 40.36 6.77 8.91
CA PRO A 244 39.52 7.17 10.05
C PRO A 244 38.12 6.52 10.07
N MET A 245 37.60 6.09 8.91
CA MET A 245 36.34 5.36 8.81
C MET A 245 36.50 3.86 9.07
N LEU A 246 37.66 3.28 8.76
CA LEU A 246 37.99 1.87 9.02
C LEU A 246 38.42 1.63 10.48
N ASP A 247 39.06 2.61 11.12
CA ASP A 247 39.58 2.53 12.50
C ASP A 247 38.51 2.77 13.59
N ARG A 248 37.23 2.89 13.22
CA ARG A 248 36.15 2.95 14.21
C ARG A 248 36.13 1.65 15.02
N VAL A 249 36.52 1.74 16.30
CA VAL A 249 36.43 0.64 17.26
C VAL A 249 34.97 0.22 17.42
N VAL A 250 34.63 -0.95 16.92
CA VAL A 250 33.33 -1.58 17.18
C VAL A 250 33.25 -1.93 18.66
N THR A 251 32.38 -1.26 19.39
CA THR A 251 32.21 -1.51 20.83
C THR A 251 31.32 -2.73 21.08
N LEU A 252 31.42 -3.32 22.27
CA LEU A 252 30.48 -4.36 22.72
C LEU A 252 29.02 -3.85 22.71
N GLU A 253 28.82 -2.56 22.96
CA GLU A 253 27.51 -1.90 22.89
C GLU A 253 26.99 -1.84 21.45
N ASP A 254 27.85 -1.55 20.47
CA ASP A 254 27.50 -1.62 19.05
C ASP A 254 27.08 -3.03 18.62
N LEU A 255 27.77 -4.07 19.09
CA LEU A 255 27.40 -5.48 18.83
C LEU A 255 26.08 -5.88 19.51
N LYS A 256 25.86 -5.44 20.76
CA LYS A 256 24.58 -5.67 21.48
C LYS A 256 23.42 -4.98 20.76
N ARG A 257 23.63 -3.74 20.27
CA ARG A 257 22.64 -3.01 19.47
C ARG A 257 22.33 -3.72 18.16
N MET A 258 23.35 -4.27 17.47
CA MET A 258 23.13 -5.09 16.28
C MET A 258 22.34 -6.36 16.58
N ASN A 259 22.67 -7.09 17.64
CA ASN A 259 21.92 -8.29 18.03
C ASN A 259 20.46 -7.98 18.40
N SER A 260 20.22 -6.89 19.15
CA SER A 260 18.85 -6.43 19.45
C SER A 260 18.07 -6.14 18.17
N ARG A 261 18.70 -5.43 17.22
CA ARG A 261 18.16 -5.12 15.89
C ARG A 261 17.83 -6.39 15.10
N TYR A 262 18.71 -7.40 15.10
CA TYR A 262 18.43 -8.68 14.42
C TYR A 262 17.27 -9.44 15.07
N ASN A 263 17.17 -9.44 16.40
CA ASN A 263 16.06 -10.09 17.10
C ASN A 263 14.71 -9.43 16.76
N GLU A 264 14.67 -8.10 16.63
CA GLU A 264 13.48 -7.38 16.19
C GLU A 264 13.11 -7.71 14.73
N LEU A 265 14.09 -7.77 13.81
CA LEU A 265 13.83 -8.18 12.42
C LEU A 265 13.32 -9.62 12.33
N ASN A 266 13.91 -10.54 13.10
CA ASN A 266 13.45 -11.91 13.15
C ASN A 266 12.01 -12.00 13.67
N ARG A 267 11.68 -11.28 14.75
CA ARG A 267 10.31 -11.18 15.27
C ARG A 267 9.33 -10.63 14.21
N LEU A 268 9.71 -9.58 13.49
CA LEU A 268 8.89 -9.01 12.41
C LEU A 268 8.70 -10.01 11.25
N LEU A 269 9.77 -10.72 10.87
CA LEU A 269 9.72 -11.72 9.81
C LEU A 269 8.88 -12.93 10.19
N GLU A 270 8.99 -13.41 11.42
CA GLU A 270 8.17 -14.49 11.97
C GLU A 270 6.69 -14.08 11.99
N ALA A 271 6.39 -12.88 12.50
CA ALA A 271 5.03 -12.33 12.52
C ALA A 271 4.44 -12.18 11.10
N TYR A 272 5.23 -11.68 10.15
CA TYR A 272 4.84 -11.56 8.75
C TYR A 272 4.49 -12.92 8.13
N ASN A 273 5.26 -13.97 8.44
CA ASN A 273 5.07 -15.33 7.95
C ASN A 273 4.11 -16.18 8.81
N SER A 274 3.42 -15.59 9.78
CA SER A 274 2.47 -16.31 10.63
C SER A 274 1.41 -17.04 9.80
N PRO A 275 1.06 -18.29 10.15
CA PRO A 275 0.05 -19.07 9.43
C PRO A 275 -1.38 -18.52 9.60
N LEU A 276 -1.61 -17.58 10.52
CA LEU A 276 -2.92 -16.95 10.72
C LEU A 276 -3.39 -16.29 9.42
N ILE A 277 -4.64 -16.52 9.04
CA ILE A 277 -5.27 -16.01 7.82
C ILE A 277 -6.15 -14.81 8.17
N LEU A 278 -5.95 -13.69 7.46
CA LEU A 278 -6.78 -12.50 7.60
C LEU A 278 -7.95 -12.57 6.62
N LYS A 279 -9.16 -12.77 7.16
CA LYS A 279 -10.42 -12.79 6.41
C LYS A 279 -11.54 -12.15 7.24
N PRO A 280 -12.67 -11.77 6.62
CA PRO A 280 -13.81 -11.24 7.36
C PRO A 280 -14.22 -12.14 8.52
N GLY A 281 -14.45 -11.52 9.69
CA GLY A 281 -14.83 -12.21 10.93
C GLY A 281 -13.68 -12.77 11.78
N VAL A 282 -12.42 -12.66 11.34
CA VAL A 282 -11.26 -13.01 12.18
C VAL A 282 -11.01 -11.92 13.22
N ASN A 283 -10.58 -12.32 14.41
CA ASN A 283 -10.10 -11.38 15.43
C ASN A 283 -8.78 -10.75 14.96
N PHE A 284 -8.87 -9.56 14.38
CA PHE A 284 -7.72 -8.81 13.86
C PHE A 284 -6.62 -8.60 14.91
N ASP A 285 -7.00 -8.44 16.18
CA ASP A 285 -6.07 -8.15 17.27
C ASP A 285 -5.19 -9.36 17.66
N GLU A 286 -5.52 -10.56 17.18
CA GLU A 286 -4.71 -11.76 17.35
C GLU A 286 -3.62 -11.91 16.25
N ASP A 287 -3.64 -11.07 15.21
CA ASP A 287 -2.61 -11.12 14.18
C ASP A 287 -1.25 -10.68 14.76
N PRO A 288 -0.21 -11.54 14.73
CA PRO A 288 1.03 -11.27 15.44
C PRO A 288 1.83 -10.12 14.85
N LEU A 289 1.55 -9.68 13.62
CA LEU A 289 2.19 -8.50 13.03
C LEU A 289 1.46 -7.22 13.43
N PHE A 290 0.13 -7.25 13.41
CA PHE A 290 -0.69 -6.09 13.80
C PHE A 290 -0.75 -5.88 15.32
N ALA A 291 -0.50 -6.90 16.12
CA ALA A 291 -0.37 -6.83 17.58
C ALA A 291 0.98 -6.26 18.06
N ILE A 292 1.94 -5.97 17.16
CA ILE A 292 3.22 -5.38 17.56
C ILE A 292 3.00 -3.90 17.88
N ASP A 293 3.10 -3.57 19.17
CA ASP A 293 2.93 -2.20 19.65
C ASP A 293 3.86 -1.20 18.95
N TYR A 294 3.26 -0.04 18.63
CA TYR A 294 3.95 1.16 18.23
C TYR A 294 4.47 1.86 19.50
N ILE A 295 5.79 1.82 19.73
CA ILE A 295 6.47 2.57 20.80
C ILE A 295 7.24 3.69 20.13
#